data_AF-A0A2U1SSX4-F1
#
_entry.id   AF-A0A2U1SSX4-F1
#
_cell.length_a   1.000
_cell.length_b   1.000
_cell.length_c   1.000
_cell.angle_alpha   90.00
_cell.angle_beta   90.00
_cell.angle_gamma   90.00
#
_symmetry.space_group_name_H-M   'P 1'
#
loop_
_entity.id
_entity.type
_entity.pdbx_description
1 polymer ?
#
loop_
_entity_poly.entity_id
_entity_poly.type
_entity_poly.pdbx_seq_one_letter_code
_entity_poly.pdbx_strand_id
1 'polypeptide(L)'
;MATRKLVVKTSDLRKAIPMRVKLQAALLAAGFSFEEVTTPGAIEFDHTPPLGLRRVVGNDFDPPQHAPQYITPRAKADHRKKTSGAGATCADSDVHKIHKARRLSREHEEFQARILAPDKKRDERPRSKWPKRQIARRRK
;
A
#
# COMPACT_ATOMS: atom_id res chain seq x y z
N MET A 1 20.16 67.88 12.50
CA MET A 1 19.02 66.94 12.53
C MET A 1 19.55 65.55 12.85
N ALA A 2 19.25 65.00 14.04
CA ALA A 2 19.77 63.70 14.46
C ALA A 2 18.92 62.55 13.89
N THR A 3 19.53 61.66 13.10
CA THR A 3 18.91 60.46 12.55
C THR A 3 18.80 59.39 13.64
N ARG A 4 17.58 59.10 14.07
CA ARG A 4 17.27 58.05 15.05
C ARG A 4 17.47 56.68 14.38
N LYS A 5 18.52 55.93 14.75
CA LYS A 5 18.67 54.53 14.33
C LYS A 5 17.55 53.69 14.95
N LEU A 6 16.61 53.24 14.13
CA LEU A 6 15.63 52.23 14.53
C LEU A 6 16.37 50.90 14.73
N VAL A 7 16.55 50.49 15.98
CA VAL A 7 17.03 49.15 16.32
C VAL A 7 15.84 48.20 16.20
N VAL A 8 15.71 47.54 15.05
CA VAL A 8 14.70 46.48 14.86
C VAL A 8 15.11 45.30 15.71
N LYS A 9 14.25 44.91 16.67
CA LYS A 9 14.47 43.70 17.47
C LYS A 9 14.37 42.49 16.55
N THR A 10 15.33 41.57 16.66
CA THR A 10 15.37 40.34 15.84
C THR A 10 14.18 39.42 16.08
N SER A 11 13.47 39.56 17.19
CA SER A 11 12.20 38.89 17.48
C SER A 11 11.11 39.25 16.48
N ASP A 12 11.04 40.52 16.08
CA ASP A 12 9.95 41.07 15.27
C ASP A 12 10.07 40.64 13.80
N LEU A 13 11.24 40.16 13.41
CA LEU A 13 11.53 39.58 12.10
C LEU A 13 11.20 38.08 12.01
N ARG A 14 11.00 37.39 13.14
CA ARG A 14 10.72 35.94 13.15
C ARG A 14 9.27 35.70 12.76
N LYS A 15 9.09 35.10 11.58
CA LYS A 15 7.77 34.70 11.08
C LYS A 15 7.46 33.25 11.49
N ALA A 16 6.19 32.97 11.75
CA ALA A 16 5.73 31.60 11.95
C ALA A 16 5.92 30.78 10.66
N ILE A 17 6.47 29.57 10.78
CA ILE A 17 6.70 28.69 9.64
C ILE A 17 5.38 28.02 9.24
N PRO A 18 4.90 28.20 7.99
CA PRO A 18 3.68 27.55 7.51
C PRO A 18 3.79 26.02 7.51
N MET A 19 2.67 25.31 7.70
CA MET A 19 2.64 23.84 7.73
C MET A 19 3.22 23.21 6.45
N ARG A 20 2.93 23.81 5.29
CA ARG A 20 3.51 23.39 4.00
C ARG A 20 5.04 23.39 4.03
N VAL A 21 5.66 24.43 4.58
CA VAL A 21 7.12 24.55 4.67
C VAL A 21 7.69 23.52 5.66
N LYS A 22 6.99 23.28 6.78
CA LYS A 22 7.37 22.21 7.73
C LYS A 22 7.33 20.84 7.07
N LEU A 23 6.30 20.55 6.27
CA LEU A 23 6.18 19.29 5.53
C LEU A 23 7.30 19.14 4.51
N GLN A 24 7.61 20.18 3.74
CA GLN A 24 8.71 20.15 2.77
C GLN A 24 10.05 19.90 3.46
N ALA A 25 10.34 20.59 4.57
CA ALA A 25 11.55 20.36 5.35
C ALA A 25 11.62 18.93 5.92
N ALA A 26 10.51 18.38 6.38
CA ALA A 26 10.44 17.01 6.89
C ALA A 26 10.68 15.96 5.78
N LEU A 27 10.13 16.17 4.58
CA LEU A 27 10.36 15.28 3.44
C LEU A 27 11.81 15.34 2.95
N LEU A 28 12.42 16.53 2.91
CA LEU A 28 13.86 16.66 2.62
C LEU A 28 14.71 15.91 3.66
N ALA A 29 14.39 16.05 4.95
CA ALA A 29 15.07 15.34 6.03
C ALA A 29 14.88 13.81 5.96
N ALA A 30 13.78 13.35 5.36
CA ALA A 30 13.51 11.94 5.09
C ALA A 30 14.23 11.38 3.85
N GLY A 31 14.98 12.21 3.12
CA GLY A 31 15.80 11.81 1.98
C GLY A 31 15.19 12.03 0.59
N PHE A 32 14.04 12.69 0.49
CA PHE A 32 13.49 13.09 -0.81
C PHE A 32 14.27 14.28 -1.40
N SER A 33 14.38 14.32 -2.71
CA SER A 33 15.02 15.44 -3.41
C SER A 33 14.16 16.71 -3.39
N PHE A 34 14.80 17.87 -3.56
CA PHE A 34 14.08 19.13 -3.66
C PHE A 34 13.10 19.15 -4.85
N GLU A 35 13.46 18.53 -5.96
CA GLU A 35 12.59 18.39 -7.14
C GLU A 35 11.34 17.56 -6.81
N GLU A 36 11.48 16.41 -6.15
CA GLU A 36 10.34 15.60 -5.72
C GLU A 36 9.42 16.32 -4.73
N VAL A 37 10.01 17.08 -3.79
CA VAL A 37 9.26 17.81 -2.75
C VAL A 37 8.51 19.03 -3.30
N THR A 38 9.01 19.62 -4.39
CA THR A 38 8.41 20.82 -5.01
C THR A 38 7.47 20.49 -6.16
N THR A 39 7.63 19.33 -6.78
CA THR A 39 6.79 18.87 -7.90
C THR A 39 5.46 18.29 -7.41
N PRO A 40 4.31 18.86 -7.79
CA PRO A 40 3.01 18.33 -7.41
C PRO A 40 2.81 16.88 -7.87
N GLY A 41 2.50 15.99 -6.94
CA GLY A 41 2.23 14.57 -7.23
C GLY A 41 3.48 13.71 -7.49
N ALA A 42 4.70 14.22 -7.28
CA ALA A 42 5.91 13.39 -7.31
C ALA A 42 6.03 12.51 -6.06
N ILE A 43 5.50 12.98 -4.92
CA ILE A 43 5.39 12.23 -3.66
C ILE A 43 3.92 11.90 -3.40
N GLU A 44 3.64 10.64 -3.11
CA GLU A 44 2.32 10.13 -2.77
C GLU A 44 2.35 9.53 -1.35
N PHE A 45 1.27 9.72 -0.59
CA PHE A 45 1.13 9.16 0.75
C PHE A 45 0.41 7.83 0.66
N ASP A 46 1.14 6.76 0.97
CA ASP A 46 0.71 5.39 0.76
C ASP A 46 0.36 4.70 2.08
N HIS A 47 -0.61 3.77 2.02
CA HIS A 47 -1.12 3.04 3.18
C HIS A 47 -0.39 1.71 3.35
N THR A 48 0.12 1.45 4.55
CA THR A 48 0.74 0.17 4.92
C THR A 48 0.10 -0.35 6.21
N PRO A 49 -0.68 -1.44 6.22
CA PRO A 49 -1.09 -2.25 5.07
C PRO A 49 -2.05 -1.51 4.13
N PRO A 50 -2.18 -1.93 2.86
CA PRO A 50 -3.14 -1.39 1.90
C PRO A 50 -4.57 -1.46 2.44
N LEU A 51 -5.40 -0.45 2.18
CA LEU A 51 -6.78 -0.39 2.66
C LEU A 51 -7.60 -1.64 2.27
N GLY A 52 -7.39 -2.16 1.06
CA GLY A 52 -8.07 -3.37 0.58
C GLY A 52 -7.69 -4.67 1.32
N LEU A 53 -6.67 -4.64 2.18
CA LEU A 53 -6.26 -5.75 3.04
C LEU A 53 -6.56 -5.49 4.53
N ARG A 54 -7.08 -4.31 4.88
CA ARG A 54 -7.43 -4.00 6.27
C ARG A 54 -8.76 -4.65 6.64
N ARG A 55 -8.90 -4.96 7.93
CA ARG A 55 -10.17 -5.43 8.49
C ARG A 55 -11.14 -4.26 8.51
N VAL A 56 -12.38 -4.47 8.08
CA VAL A 56 -13.46 -3.48 8.23
C VAL A 56 -14.09 -3.67 9.62
N VAL A 57 -14.24 -2.58 10.37
CA VAL A 57 -14.84 -2.53 11.71
C VAL A 57 -15.87 -1.41 11.73
N GLY A 58 -17.15 -1.78 11.69
CA GLY A 58 -18.24 -0.81 11.54
C GLY A 58 -18.13 -0.05 10.22
N ASN A 59 -17.95 1.27 10.30
CA ASN A 59 -17.83 2.17 9.16
C ASN A 59 -16.36 2.61 8.88
N ASP A 60 -15.36 1.98 9.50
CA ASP A 60 -13.94 2.31 9.31
C ASP A 60 -13.09 1.02 9.17
N PHE A 61 -11.77 1.19 9.08
CA PHE A 61 -10.77 0.15 9.01
C PHE A 61 -10.03 -0.02 10.34
N ASP A 62 -9.54 -1.23 10.57
CA ASP A 62 -8.53 -1.53 11.57
C ASP A 62 -7.23 -1.96 10.86
N PRO A 63 -6.16 -1.14 10.90
CA PRO A 63 -6.06 0.17 11.55
C PRO A 63 -6.83 1.30 10.83
N PRO A 64 -7.15 2.43 11.53
CA PRO A 64 -7.92 3.54 10.95
C PRO A 64 -7.27 4.11 9.69
N GLN A 65 -8.10 4.58 8.75
CA GLN A 65 -7.62 5.05 7.45
C GLN A 65 -6.58 6.17 7.57
N HIS A 66 -6.81 7.14 8.45
CA HIS A 66 -5.96 8.31 8.64
C HIS A 66 -4.96 8.20 9.80
N ALA A 67 -4.71 6.99 10.31
CA ALA A 67 -3.73 6.78 11.37
C ALA A 67 -2.29 7.05 10.85
N PRO A 68 -1.58 8.07 11.36
CA PRO A 68 -0.31 8.52 10.79
C PRO A 68 0.78 7.44 10.75
N GLN A 69 0.81 6.53 11.74
CA GLN A 69 1.80 5.45 11.77
C GLN A 69 1.67 4.42 10.63
N TYR A 70 0.55 4.42 9.90
CA TYR A 70 0.30 3.51 8.77
C TYR A 70 0.29 4.24 7.42
N ILE A 71 0.74 5.49 7.38
CA ILE A 71 0.85 6.32 6.19
C ILE A 71 2.33 6.66 5.98
N THR A 72 2.86 6.35 4.81
CA THR A 72 4.27 6.59 4.48
C THR A 72 4.39 7.36 3.17
N PRO A 73 5.15 8.46 3.13
CA PRO A 73 5.45 9.13 1.87
C PRO A 73 6.30 8.22 0.99
N ARG A 74 6.00 8.16 -0.30
CA ARG A 74 6.78 7.42 -1.30
C ARG A 74 6.91 8.24 -2.58
N ALA A 75 8.00 8.05 -3.30
CA ALA A 75 8.10 8.55 -4.66
C ALA A 75 7.05 7.84 -5.54
N LYS A 76 6.50 8.56 -6.51
CA LYS A 76 5.44 8.04 -7.40
C LYS A 76 5.84 6.74 -8.11
N ALA A 77 7.10 6.64 -8.53
CA ALA A 77 7.63 5.44 -9.18
C ALA A 77 7.63 4.23 -8.23
N ASP A 78 8.08 4.42 -6.99
CA ASP A 78 8.11 3.38 -5.97
C ASP A 78 6.70 2.97 -5.52
N HIS A 79 5.81 3.95 -5.38
CA HIS A 79 4.40 3.67 -5.09
C HIS A 79 3.77 2.85 -6.22
N ARG A 80 3.98 3.22 -7.49
CA ARG A 80 3.49 2.44 -8.63
C ARG A 80 4.04 1.01 -8.64
N LYS A 81 5.33 0.84 -8.36
CA LYS A 81 5.99 -0.46 -8.28
C LYS A 81 5.40 -1.34 -7.17
N LYS A 82 5.14 -0.77 -5.98
CA LYS A 82 4.48 -1.48 -4.87
C LYS A 82 3.04 -1.88 -5.22
N THR A 83 2.28 -0.94 -5.78
CA THR A 83 0.85 -1.13 -6.04
C THR A 83 0.59 -2.10 -7.19
N SER A 84 1.26 -1.89 -8.33
CA SER A 84 1.00 -2.63 -9.58
C SER A 84 2.07 -3.66 -9.95
N GLY A 85 3.25 -3.62 -9.35
CA GLY A 85 4.40 -4.46 -9.72
C GLY A 85 5.35 -3.77 -10.71
N ALA A 86 6.36 -4.50 -11.18
CA ALA A 86 7.42 -3.97 -12.05
C ALA A 86 7.10 -4.07 -13.55
N GLY A 87 5.81 -4.05 -13.92
CA GLY A 87 5.34 -4.18 -15.30
C GLY A 87 5.35 -5.62 -15.83
N ALA A 88 6.53 -6.26 -15.87
CA ALA A 88 6.67 -7.63 -16.38
C ALA A 88 5.97 -8.67 -15.47
N THR A 89 5.87 -8.39 -14.17
CA THR A 89 5.14 -9.22 -13.22
C THR A 89 4.42 -8.35 -12.20
N CYS A 90 3.23 -8.82 -11.79
CA CYS A 90 2.49 -8.27 -10.65
C CYS A 90 2.71 -9.11 -9.39
N ALA A 91 3.66 -10.05 -9.40
CA ALA A 91 3.92 -10.90 -8.24
C ALA A 91 4.28 -10.03 -7.03
N ASP A 92 3.71 -10.35 -5.87
CA ASP A 92 3.86 -9.63 -4.61
C ASP A 92 3.42 -8.16 -4.58
N SER A 93 2.80 -7.64 -5.65
CA SER A 93 2.17 -6.32 -5.64
C SER A 93 0.95 -6.29 -4.72
N ASP A 94 0.58 -5.11 -4.24
CA ASP A 94 -0.59 -4.96 -3.37
C ASP A 94 -1.87 -5.42 -4.07
N VAL A 95 -2.02 -5.09 -5.37
CA VAL A 95 -3.14 -5.55 -6.20
C VAL A 95 -3.17 -7.09 -6.24
N HIS A 96 -2.04 -7.74 -6.48
CA HIS A 96 -1.97 -9.19 -6.50
C HIS A 96 -2.32 -9.81 -5.14
N LYS A 97 -1.82 -9.24 -4.03
CA LYS A 97 -2.13 -9.70 -2.67
C LYS A 97 -3.61 -9.56 -2.34
N ILE A 98 -4.24 -8.45 -2.71
CA ILE A 98 -5.68 -8.22 -2.53
C ILE A 98 -6.49 -9.27 -3.30
N HIS A 99 -6.17 -9.50 -4.58
CA HIS A 99 -6.86 -10.52 -5.38
C HIS A 99 -6.67 -11.92 -4.81
N LYS A 100 -5.46 -12.25 -4.37
CA LYS A 100 -5.15 -13.55 -3.74
C LYS A 100 -5.92 -13.72 -2.44
N ALA A 101 -5.95 -12.71 -1.57
CA ALA A 101 -6.69 -12.73 -0.31
C ALA A 101 -8.19 -12.97 -0.56
N ARG A 102 -8.81 -12.18 -1.46
CA ARG A 102 -10.23 -12.35 -1.83
C ARG A 102 -10.54 -13.75 -2.36
N ARG A 103 -9.67 -14.30 -3.20
CA ARG A 103 -9.85 -15.67 -3.73
C ARG A 103 -9.81 -16.71 -2.62
N LEU A 104 -8.83 -16.61 -1.70
CA LEU A 104 -8.69 -17.54 -0.59
C LEU A 104 -9.85 -17.44 0.40
N SER A 105 -10.33 -16.23 0.71
CA SER A 105 -11.52 -16.02 1.54
C SER A 105 -12.75 -16.72 0.93
N ARG A 106 -12.98 -16.53 -0.37
CA ARG A 106 -14.09 -17.20 -1.08
C ARG A 106 -13.96 -18.72 -1.05
N GLU A 107 -12.77 -19.27 -1.32
CA GLU A 107 -12.52 -20.71 -1.25
C GLU A 107 -12.77 -21.27 0.16
N HIS A 108 -12.44 -20.51 1.19
CA HIS A 108 -12.68 -20.88 2.59
C HIS A 108 -14.17 -20.85 2.94
N GLU A 109 -14.90 -19.80 2.54
CA GLU A 109 -16.35 -19.69 2.72
C GLU A 109 -17.10 -20.83 2.00
N GLU A 110 -16.72 -21.14 0.76
CA GLU A 110 -17.26 -22.28 0.00
C GLU A 110 -16.96 -23.62 0.68
N PHE A 111 -15.80 -23.75 1.33
CA PHE A 111 -15.45 -24.95 2.09
C PHE A 111 -16.26 -25.08 3.37
N GLN A 112 -16.39 -24.00 4.14
CA GLN A 112 -17.23 -23.98 5.35
C GLN A 112 -18.69 -24.28 5.02
N ALA A 113 -19.23 -23.66 3.96
CA ALA A 113 -20.59 -23.93 3.49
C ALA A 113 -20.80 -25.41 3.12
N ARG A 114 -19.79 -26.06 2.53
CA ARG A 114 -19.85 -27.51 2.21
C ARG A 114 -19.82 -28.41 3.44
N ILE A 115 -19.09 -28.03 4.49
CA ILE A 115 -19.06 -28.80 5.74
C ILE A 115 -20.38 -28.66 6.48
N LEU A 116 -20.95 -27.44 6.51
CA LEU A 116 -22.17 -27.13 7.25
C LEU A 116 -23.46 -27.61 6.55
N ALA A 117 -23.41 -27.89 5.25
CA ALA A 117 -24.56 -28.39 4.47
C ALA A 117 -24.37 -29.85 4.04
N PRO A 118 -24.57 -30.84 4.95
CA PRO A 118 -24.30 -32.26 4.68
C PRO A 118 -25.19 -32.87 3.57
N ASP A 119 -26.37 -32.32 3.30
CA ASP A 119 -27.37 -32.95 2.42
C ASP A 119 -27.32 -32.50 0.94
N LYS A 120 -26.44 -31.58 0.56
CA LYS A 120 -26.25 -31.26 -0.87
C LYS A 120 -25.45 -32.38 -1.53
N LYS A 121 -26.08 -33.14 -2.45
CA LYS A 121 -25.39 -34.04 -3.39
C LYS A 121 -24.16 -33.32 -3.94
N ARG A 122 -22.99 -33.87 -3.67
CA ARG A 122 -21.73 -33.31 -4.17
C ARG A 122 -21.77 -33.42 -5.69
N ASP A 123 -21.71 -32.28 -6.38
CA ASP A 123 -21.32 -32.29 -7.79
C ASP A 123 -19.92 -32.88 -7.86
N GLU A 124 -19.82 -34.06 -8.48
CA GLU A 124 -18.54 -34.71 -8.71
C GLU A 124 -17.72 -33.80 -9.62
N ARG A 125 -16.75 -33.08 -9.05
CA ARG A 125 -15.77 -32.36 -9.88
C ARG A 125 -15.17 -33.39 -10.85
N PRO A 126 -15.19 -33.13 -12.17
CA PRO A 126 -14.67 -34.08 -13.14
C PRO A 126 -13.23 -34.43 -12.76
N ARG A 127 -12.97 -35.71 -12.50
CA ARG A 127 -11.63 -36.19 -12.19
C ARG A 127 -10.71 -35.83 -13.35
N SER A 128 -9.64 -35.08 -13.08
CA SER A 128 -8.64 -34.84 -14.13
C SER A 128 -8.07 -36.18 -14.55
N LYS A 129 -8.01 -36.44 -15.86
CA LYS A 129 -7.34 -37.63 -16.38
C LYS A 129 -5.88 -37.50 -16.00
N TRP A 130 -5.38 -38.41 -15.15
CA TRP A 130 -3.95 -38.49 -14.87
C TRP A 130 -3.20 -38.57 -16.21
N PRO A 131 -2.20 -37.70 -16.44
CA PRO A 131 -1.47 -37.73 -17.69
C PRO A 131 -0.81 -39.09 -17.86
N LYS A 132 -1.17 -39.84 -18.92
CA LYS A 132 -0.57 -41.14 -19.29
C LYS A 132 0.88 -41.00 -19.80
N ARG A 133 1.61 -39.95 -19.43
CA ARG A 133 2.98 -39.79 -19.88
C ARG A 133 3.84 -40.81 -19.14
N GLN A 134 4.50 -41.69 -19.90
CA GLN A 134 5.52 -42.58 -19.35
C GLN A 134 6.63 -41.71 -18.77
N ILE A 135 6.90 -41.85 -17.47
CA ILE A 135 8.07 -41.26 -16.85
C ILE A 135 9.28 -41.93 -17.52
N ALA A 136 10.05 -41.17 -18.29
CA ALA A 136 11.23 -41.69 -18.96
C ALA A 136 12.16 -42.29 -17.89
N ARG A 137 12.45 -43.60 -18.02
CA ARG A 137 13.43 -44.26 -17.15
C ARG A 137 14.78 -43.62 -17.42
N ARG A 138 15.38 -43.03 -16.37
CA ARG A 138 16.74 -42.49 -16.38
C ARG A 138 17.69 -43.61 -16.84
N ARG A 139 18.31 -43.46 -18.02
CA ARG A 139 19.37 -44.37 -18.48
C ARG A 139 20.55 -44.23 -17.52
N LYS A 140 21.05 -45.37 -17.07
CA LYS A 140 22.20 -45.50 -16.17
C LYS A 140 23.49 -45.30 -16.97
#